data_AF-A0A4Q1SDU0-F1
#
_entry.id   AF-A0A4Q1SDU0-F1
#
_cell.length_a   1.000
_cell.length_b   1.000
_cell.length_c   1.000
_cell.angle_alpha   90.00
_cell.angle_beta   90.00
_cell.angle_gamma   90.00
#
_symmetry.space_group_name_H-M   'P 1'
#
loop_
_entity.id
_entity.type
_entity.pdbx_description
1 polymer ?
#
loop_
_entity_poly.entity_id
_entity_poly.type
_entity_poly.pdbx_seq_one_letter_code
_entity_poly.pdbx_strand_id
1 'polypeptide(L)'
;MIPSLRSAILLLAATLSASAFAQSAPAPTPAPTASAPSVDDLEHQGLAALKENQPQQALDAFQKALALNADDPAANLLAATAALSLYKSDLAVQYAEKARQLQPDNWKVHTALVAAYAEAGKTQQRDQERDILRKLHADPHAPEAMQTSGFLVEMFPVKQYHVDAVEYFTPVGRFHVYYRFVIRNAEGRRVWQIDAESNDFDQKSWAGAHPEEAAQGKRQFQIVGEDTDVHTDYHMFSGLPDYDLIRAQVVSVITQQTTPFPGEKP
;
A
#
# COMPACT_ATOMS: atom_id res chain seq x y z
N MET A 1 -29.41 -70.70 -70.02
CA MET A 1 -28.18 -71.26 -69.43
C MET A 1 -28.37 -71.32 -67.92
N ILE A 2 -28.18 -72.49 -67.32
CA ILE A 2 -28.15 -72.77 -65.85
C ILE A 2 -26.71 -72.48 -65.37
N PRO A 3 -26.44 -71.90 -64.17
CA PRO A 3 -26.23 -72.64 -62.90
C PRO A 3 -26.86 -71.98 -61.64
N SER A 4 -27.37 -72.72 -60.63
CA SER A 4 -26.67 -73.43 -59.52
C SER A 4 -26.03 -72.46 -58.50
N LEU A 5 -25.98 -72.64 -57.18
CA LEU A 5 -26.49 -73.58 -56.16
C LEU A 5 -25.87 -73.06 -54.81
N ARG A 6 -26.33 -73.56 -53.63
CA ARG A 6 -25.67 -73.49 -52.28
C ARG A 6 -25.95 -72.22 -51.45
N SER A 7 -26.15 -72.24 -50.13
CA SER A 7 -26.21 -73.30 -49.10
C SER A 7 -26.86 -72.74 -47.82
N ALA A 8 -27.39 -73.64 -46.99
CA ALA A 8 -27.98 -73.42 -45.67
C ALA A 8 -27.00 -72.87 -44.60
N ILE A 9 -27.54 -72.37 -43.48
CA ILE A 9 -27.17 -72.77 -42.10
C ILE A 9 -28.21 -72.16 -41.11
N LEU A 10 -28.89 -73.04 -40.37
CA LEU A 10 -29.60 -72.75 -39.12
C LEU A 10 -28.57 -72.61 -37.99
N LEU A 11 -28.74 -71.65 -37.08
CA LEU A 11 -28.09 -71.67 -35.78
C LEU A 11 -29.04 -71.25 -34.66
N LEU A 12 -29.09 -72.15 -33.68
CA LEU A 12 -29.87 -72.19 -32.44
C LEU A 12 -29.72 -70.91 -31.60
N ALA A 13 -30.83 -70.37 -31.10
CA ALA A 13 -30.84 -69.41 -30.00
C ALA A 13 -30.93 -70.16 -28.66
N ALA A 14 -29.95 -69.95 -27.78
CA ALA A 14 -29.99 -70.38 -26.39
C ALA A 14 -30.13 -69.14 -25.49
N THR A 15 -31.21 -69.05 -24.73
CA THR A 15 -31.47 -67.97 -23.76
C THR A 15 -30.90 -68.35 -22.39
N LEU A 16 -29.93 -67.58 -21.89
CA LEU A 16 -29.47 -67.61 -20.51
C LEU A 16 -30.11 -66.44 -19.75
N SER A 17 -30.93 -66.76 -18.74
CA SER A 17 -31.49 -65.79 -17.80
C SER A 17 -30.49 -65.55 -16.66
N ALA A 18 -30.00 -64.32 -16.52
CA ALA A 18 -29.17 -63.89 -15.39
C ALA A 18 -30.00 -63.01 -14.44
N SER A 19 -30.22 -63.48 -13.23
CA SER A 19 -30.85 -62.72 -12.13
C SER A 19 -29.80 -61.85 -11.46
N ALA A 20 -29.91 -60.52 -11.60
CA ALA A 20 -29.04 -59.56 -10.92
C ALA A 20 -29.62 -59.15 -9.56
N PHE A 21 -28.88 -59.41 -8.48
CA PHE A 21 -29.12 -58.79 -7.17
C PHE A 21 -28.52 -57.39 -7.18
N ALA A 22 -29.36 -56.35 -7.12
CA ALA A 22 -28.92 -54.97 -6.95
C ALA A 22 -28.56 -54.71 -5.48
N GLN A 23 -27.29 -54.52 -5.19
CA GLN A 23 -26.80 -54.03 -3.91
C GLN A 23 -26.92 -52.50 -3.92
N SER A 24 -27.79 -51.95 -3.07
CA SER A 24 -27.94 -50.50 -2.90
C SER A 24 -26.69 -49.91 -2.24
N ALA A 25 -25.97 -49.04 -2.94
CA ALA A 25 -24.87 -48.26 -2.37
C ALA A 25 -25.41 -47.31 -1.27
N PRO A 26 -24.66 -47.08 -0.18
CA PRO A 26 -25.04 -46.11 0.84
C PRO A 26 -25.04 -44.70 0.26
N ALA A 27 -25.98 -43.87 0.71
CA ALA A 27 -26.09 -42.47 0.29
C ALA A 27 -24.79 -41.70 0.63
N PRO A 28 -24.33 -40.78 -0.24
CA PRO A 28 -23.17 -39.94 0.06
C PRO A 28 -23.45 -39.08 1.29
N THR A 29 -22.50 -39.04 2.21
CA THR A 29 -22.51 -38.08 3.32
C THR A 29 -22.47 -36.66 2.76
N PRO A 30 -23.25 -35.70 3.30
CA PRO A 30 -23.19 -34.33 2.85
C PRO A 30 -21.77 -33.79 3.09
N ALA A 31 -21.16 -33.23 2.03
CA ALA A 31 -19.89 -32.52 2.14
C ALA A 31 -20.01 -31.40 3.18
N PRO A 32 -18.95 -31.09 3.96
CA PRO A 32 -18.99 -29.96 4.87
C PRO A 32 -19.29 -28.69 4.06
N THR A 33 -20.45 -28.09 4.32
CA THR A 33 -20.78 -26.75 3.82
C THR A 33 -19.76 -25.79 4.41
N ALA A 34 -18.85 -25.28 3.59
CA ALA A 34 -17.99 -24.17 3.99
C ALA A 34 -18.91 -23.04 4.50
N SER A 35 -18.76 -22.65 5.76
CA SER A 35 -19.47 -21.51 6.32
C SER A 35 -19.17 -20.26 5.50
N ALA A 36 -20.16 -19.38 5.32
CA ALA A 36 -19.91 -18.07 4.74
C ALA A 36 -18.81 -17.35 5.55
N PRO A 37 -17.91 -16.61 4.87
CA PRO A 37 -16.79 -15.96 5.56
C PRO A 37 -17.29 -14.89 6.52
N SER A 38 -16.67 -14.80 7.70
CA SER A 38 -16.90 -13.74 8.68
C SER A 38 -16.23 -12.42 8.29
N VAL A 39 -16.49 -11.35 9.05
CA VAL A 39 -15.77 -10.06 8.92
C VAL A 39 -14.26 -10.28 9.05
N ASP A 40 -13.83 -10.95 10.12
CA ASP A 40 -12.42 -11.26 10.38
C ASP A 40 -11.79 -12.08 9.24
N ASP A 41 -12.49 -13.07 8.69
CA ASP A 41 -11.98 -13.87 7.56
C ASP A 41 -11.73 -13.00 6.33
N LEU A 42 -12.66 -12.07 6.05
CA LEU A 42 -12.56 -11.13 4.93
C LEU A 42 -11.45 -10.09 5.15
N GLU A 43 -11.27 -9.63 6.39
CA GLU A 43 -10.15 -8.75 6.74
C GLU A 43 -8.80 -9.44 6.56
N HIS A 44 -8.67 -10.68 7.05
CA HIS A 44 -7.47 -11.48 6.86
C HIS A 44 -7.18 -11.74 5.37
N GLN A 45 -8.21 -12.04 4.59
CA GLN A 45 -8.08 -12.18 3.14
C GLN A 45 -7.59 -10.88 2.49
N GLY A 46 -8.18 -9.73 2.87
CA GLY A 46 -7.79 -8.45 2.32
C GLY A 46 -6.36 -8.04 2.68
N LEU A 47 -5.95 -8.30 3.93
CA LEU A 47 -4.56 -8.08 4.38
C LEU A 47 -3.56 -8.97 3.63
N ALA A 48 -3.92 -10.24 3.38
CA ALA A 48 -3.10 -11.13 2.57
C ALA A 48 -2.95 -10.60 1.13
N ALA A 49 -4.04 -10.13 0.52
CA ALA A 49 -4.00 -9.52 -0.81
C ALA A 49 -3.13 -8.25 -0.85
N LEU A 50 -3.16 -7.38 0.17
CA LEU A 50 -2.24 -6.23 0.25
C LEU A 50 -0.78 -6.68 0.33
N LYS A 51 -0.48 -7.71 1.11
CA LYS A 51 0.87 -8.28 1.21
C LYS A 51 1.38 -8.85 -0.11
N GLU A 52 0.47 -9.35 -0.94
CA GLU A 52 0.75 -9.85 -2.30
C GLU A 52 0.73 -8.75 -3.37
N ASN A 53 0.66 -7.47 -2.98
CA ASN A 53 0.56 -6.32 -3.88
C ASN A 53 -0.68 -6.40 -4.81
N GLN A 54 -1.80 -6.87 -4.28
CA GLN A 54 -3.10 -7.00 -4.99
C GLN A 54 -4.16 -6.08 -4.34
N PRO A 55 -3.98 -4.75 -4.41
CA PRO A 55 -4.83 -3.82 -3.67
C PRO A 55 -6.31 -3.82 -4.12
N GLN A 56 -6.60 -4.19 -5.39
CA GLN A 56 -7.99 -4.33 -5.84
C GLN A 56 -8.69 -5.51 -5.16
N GLN A 57 -8.03 -6.66 -5.04
CA GLN A 57 -8.60 -7.81 -4.34
C GLN A 57 -8.76 -7.53 -2.84
N ALA A 58 -7.82 -6.79 -2.26
CA ALA A 58 -7.94 -6.33 -0.88
C ALA A 58 -9.16 -5.44 -0.66
N LEU A 59 -9.34 -4.43 -1.52
CA LEU A 59 -10.50 -3.54 -1.45
C LEU A 59 -11.82 -4.32 -1.58
N ASP A 60 -11.90 -5.28 -2.51
CA ASP A 60 -13.10 -6.11 -2.69
C ASP A 60 -13.41 -6.96 -1.44
N ALA A 61 -12.39 -7.46 -0.74
CA ALA A 61 -12.56 -8.21 0.49
C ALA A 61 -13.05 -7.30 1.64
N PHE A 62 -12.44 -6.13 1.83
CA PHE A 62 -12.89 -5.17 2.85
C PHE A 62 -14.29 -4.64 2.57
N GLN A 63 -14.66 -4.43 1.30
CA GLN A 63 -16.04 -4.05 0.95
C GLN A 63 -17.06 -5.14 1.29
N LYS A 64 -16.70 -6.41 1.15
CA LYS A 64 -17.55 -7.52 1.62
C LYS A 64 -17.64 -7.53 3.15
N ALA A 65 -16.54 -7.27 3.85
CA ALA A 65 -16.54 -7.15 5.30
C ALA A 65 -17.49 -6.02 5.75
N LEU A 66 -17.42 -4.87 5.10
CA LEU A 66 -18.30 -3.72 5.33
C LEU A 66 -19.76 -3.97 4.95
N ALA A 67 -20.03 -4.89 4.02
CA ALA A 67 -21.39 -5.33 3.72
C ALA A 67 -21.99 -6.19 4.85
N LEU A 68 -21.16 -6.88 5.63
CA LEU A 68 -21.58 -7.61 6.83
C LEU A 68 -21.67 -6.69 8.05
N ASN A 69 -20.73 -5.75 8.19
CA ASN A 69 -20.71 -4.74 9.25
C ASN A 69 -20.17 -3.39 8.73
N ALA A 70 -21.08 -2.46 8.39
CA ALA A 70 -20.70 -1.16 7.83
C ALA A 70 -19.96 -0.24 8.82
N ASP A 71 -20.11 -0.49 10.12
CA ASP A 71 -19.50 0.28 11.20
C ASP A 71 -18.27 -0.43 11.78
N ASP A 72 -17.68 -1.40 11.05
CA ASP A 72 -16.41 -1.98 11.45
C ASP A 72 -15.26 -0.97 11.25
N PRO A 73 -14.56 -0.57 12.34
CA PRO A 73 -13.51 0.43 12.23
C PRO A 73 -12.26 -0.08 11.50
N ALA A 74 -11.92 -1.35 11.66
CA ALA A 74 -10.75 -1.95 11.03
C ALA A 74 -10.98 -2.09 9.52
N ALA A 75 -12.12 -2.64 9.10
CA ALA A 75 -12.47 -2.76 7.69
C ALA A 75 -12.56 -1.40 6.98
N ASN A 76 -13.08 -0.35 7.63
CA ASN A 76 -13.08 1.00 7.05
C ASN A 76 -11.64 1.54 6.87
N LEU A 77 -10.79 1.43 7.89
CA LEU A 77 -9.39 1.86 7.78
C LEU A 77 -8.61 1.08 6.70
N LEU A 78 -8.80 -0.23 6.64
CA LEU A 78 -8.15 -1.10 5.67
C LEU A 78 -8.66 -0.86 4.24
N ALA A 79 -9.96 -0.61 4.06
CA ALA A 79 -10.52 -0.21 2.77
C ALA A 79 -9.96 1.14 2.29
N ALA A 80 -9.76 2.11 3.20
CA ALA A 80 -9.08 3.36 2.86
C ALA A 80 -7.65 3.12 2.37
N THR A 81 -6.90 2.26 3.07
CA THR A 81 -5.52 1.90 2.70
C THR A 81 -5.44 1.23 1.31
N ALA A 82 -6.35 0.29 1.04
CA ALA A 82 -6.44 -0.34 -0.28
C ALA A 82 -6.84 0.65 -1.38
N ALA A 83 -7.72 1.61 -1.08
CA ALA A 83 -8.11 2.66 -2.02
C ALA A 83 -6.95 3.63 -2.35
N LEU A 84 -6.11 3.99 -1.38
CA LEU A 84 -4.88 4.77 -1.59
C LEU A 84 -3.93 4.05 -2.55
N SER A 85 -3.71 2.75 -2.33
CA SER A 85 -2.86 1.93 -3.22
C SER A 85 -3.40 1.80 -4.65
N LEU A 86 -4.66 2.15 -4.87
CA LEU A 86 -5.32 2.19 -6.18
C LEU A 86 -5.45 3.62 -6.74
N TYR A 87 -4.95 4.63 -6.02
CA TYR A 87 -5.14 6.05 -6.33
C TYR A 87 -6.62 6.46 -6.46
N LYS A 88 -7.50 5.79 -5.70
CA LYS A 88 -8.94 6.09 -5.63
C LYS A 88 -9.20 7.06 -4.49
N SER A 89 -8.67 8.28 -4.61
CA SER A 89 -8.61 9.26 -3.52
C SER A 89 -9.98 9.60 -2.91
N ASP A 90 -11.03 9.79 -3.72
CA ASP A 90 -12.38 10.05 -3.21
C ASP A 90 -12.90 8.90 -2.31
N LEU A 91 -12.64 7.66 -2.70
CA LEU A 91 -13.04 6.47 -1.95
C LEU A 91 -12.18 6.31 -0.68
N ALA A 92 -10.88 6.60 -0.78
CA ALA A 92 -9.98 6.61 0.37
C ALA A 92 -10.44 7.62 1.44
N VAL A 93 -10.80 8.84 1.02
CA VAL A 93 -11.36 9.87 1.91
C VAL A 93 -12.64 9.37 2.56
N GLN A 94 -13.57 8.78 1.80
CA GLN A 94 -14.85 8.29 2.34
C GLN A 94 -14.64 7.26 3.45
N TYR A 95 -13.82 6.24 3.23
CA TYR A 95 -13.59 5.20 4.22
C TYR A 95 -12.77 5.69 5.42
N ALA A 96 -11.75 6.52 5.19
CA ALA A 96 -10.93 7.07 6.27
C ALA A 96 -11.75 8.01 7.17
N GLU A 97 -12.66 8.80 6.59
CA GLU A 97 -13.61 9.63 7.33
C GLU A 97 -14.59 8.81 8.16
N LYS A 98 -15.09 7.71 7.60
CA LYS A 98 -15.93 6.77 8.35
C LYS A 98 -15.15 6.13 9.51
N ALA A 99 -13.90 5.72 9.27
CA ALA A 99 -13.02 5.21 10.32
C ALA A 99 -12.77 6.26 11.42
N ARG A 100 -12.61 7.55 11.07
CA ARG A 100 -12.44 8.65 12.04
C ARG A 100 -13.67 8.84 12.92
N GLN A 101 -14.87 8.71 12.37
CA GLN A 101 -16.10 8.78 13.16
C GLN A 101 -16.18 7.66 14.20
N LEU A 102 -15.65 6.48 13.87
CA LEU A 102 -15.67 5.30 14.74
C LEU A 102 -14.52 5.31 15.76
N GLN A 103 -13.35 5.83 15.39
CA GLN A 103 -12.14 5.84 16.19
C GLN A 103 -11.38 7.19 16.03
N PRO A 104 -11.86 8.26 16.69
CA PRO A 104 -11.30 9.61 16.51
C PRO A 104 -9.90 9.81 17.09
N ASP A 105 -9.42 8.90 17.95
CA ASP A 105 -8.09 8.99 18.56
C ASP A 105 -7.09 7.98 17.95
N ASN A 106 -7.49 7.25 16.90
CA ASN A 106 -6.62 6.27 16.25
C ASN A 106 -5.68 6.96 15.25
N TRP A 107 -4.41 7.07 15.60
CA TRP A 107 -3.38 7.70 14.76
C TRP A 107 -3.24 7.07 13.36
N LYS A 108 -3.56 5.78 13.19
CA LYS A 108 -3.52 5.12 11.88
C LYS A 108 -4.60 5.68 10.95
N VAL A 109 -5.76 6.04 11.51
CA VAL A 109 -6.84 6.70 10.76
C VAL A 109 -6.42 8.08 10.30
N HIS A 110 -5.79 8.87 11.18
CA HIS A 110 -5.25 10.18 10.80
C HIS A 110 -4.15 10.07 9.74
N THR A 111 -3.30 9.04 9.80
CA THR A 111 -2.32 8.76 8.74
C THR A 111 -3.01 8.47 7.40
N ALA A 112 -4.05 7.64 7.39
CA ALA A 112 -4.83 7.37 6.18
C ALA A 112 -5.52 8.64 5.64
N LEU A 113 -6.01 9.53 6.51
CA LEU A 113 -6.60 10.81 6.12
C LEU A 113 -5.58 11.79 5.55
N VAL A 114 -4.36 11.88 6.10
CA VAL A 114 -3.28 12.67 5.51
C VAL A 114 -3.06 12.25 4.06
N ALA A 115 -2.84 10.94 3.83
CA ALA A 115 -2.62 10.40 2.49
C ALA A 115 -3.83 10.60 1.56
N ALA A 116 -5.04 10.33 2.05
CA ALA A 116 -6.25 10.47 1.25
C ALA A 116 -6.52 11.92 0.84
N TYR A 117 -6.30 12.86 1.77
CA TYR A 117 -6.45 14.28 1.47
C TYR A 117 -5.36 14.82 0.56
N ALA A 118 -4.12 14.36 0.71
CA ALA A 118 -3.05 14.72 -0.20
C ALA A 118 -3.33 14.24 -1.64
N GLU A 119 -3.70 12.97 -1.82
CA GLU A 119 -4.06 12.41 -3.14
C GLU A 119 -5.31 13.06 -3.75
N ALA A 120 -6.24 13.54 -2.91
CA ALA A 120 -7.42 14.28 -3.35
C ALA A 120 -7.14 15.78 -3.63
N GLY A 121 -5.91 16.27 -3.45
CA GLY A 121 -5.56 17.68 -3.61
C GLY A 121 -6.14 18.61 -2.53
N LYS A 122 -6.59 18.04 -1.40
CA LYS A 122 -7.19 18.74 -0.26
C LYS A 122 -6.11 19.14 0.75
N THR A 123 -5.20 20.01 0.32
CA THR A 123 -4.00 20.46 1.05
C THR A 123 -4.30 20.94 2.47
N GLN A 124 -5.34 21.77 2.64
CA GLN A 124 -5.68 22.31 3.96
C GLN A 124 -6.08 21.20 4.95
N GLN A 125 -6.88 20.24 4.51
CA GLN A 125 -7.32 19.11 5.33
C GLN A 125 -6.15 18.16 5.62
N ARG A 126 -5.30 17.88 4.63
CA ARG A 126 -4.05 17.13 4.81
C ARG A 126 -3.22 17.73 5.95
N ASP A 127 -2.98 19.04 5.92
CA ASP A 127 -2.11 19.69 6.90
C ASP A 127 -2.74 19.76 8.29
N GLN A 128 -4.07 19.89 8.38
CA GLN A 128 -4.81 19.74 9.65
C GLN A 128 -4.61 18.35 10.27
N GLU A 129 -4.68 17.30 9.45
CA GLU A 129 -4.49 15.92 9.91
C GLU A 129 -3.03 15.64 10.31
N ARG A 130 -2.06 16.27 9.62
CA ARG A 130 -0.64 16.25 10.04
C ARG A 130 -0.45 16.89 11.42
N ASP A 131 -1.12 18.00 11.70
CA ASP A 131 -1.06 18.64 13.01
C ASP A 131 -1.71 17.78 14.12
N ILE A 132 -2.78 17.06 13.80
CA ILE A 132 -3.39 16.10 14.73
C ILE A 132 -2.41 14.96 15.03
N LEU A 133 -1.77 14.39 14.02
CA LEU A 133 -0.75 13.35 14.20
C LEU A 133 0.39 13.81 15.10
N ARG A 134 0.90 15.03 14.93
CA ARG A 134 1.95 15.58 15.81
C ARG A 134 1.49 15.69 17.26
N LYS A 135 0.23 16.07 17.49
CA LYS A 135 -0.36 16.13 18.84
C LYS A 135 -0.49 14.73 19.45
N LEU A 136 -1.00 13.76 18.69
CA LEU A 136 -1.11 12.36 19.12
C LEU A 136 0.27 11.76 19.43
N HIS A 137 1.27 12.05 18.60
CA HIS A 137 2.65 11.58 18.83
C HIS A 137 3.27 12.18 20.11
N ALA A 138 2.91 13.42 20.46
CA ALA A 138 3.37 14.07 21.68
C ALA A 138 2.54 13.71 22.93
N ASP A 139 1.42 12.99 22.79
CA ASP A 139 0.50 12.67 23.87
C ASP A 139 0.95 11.43 24.65
N PRO A 140 1.30 11.54 25.95
CA PRO A 140 1.65 10.39 26.79
C PRO A 140 0.51 9.36 26.94
N HIS A 141 -0.73 9.75 26.64
CA HIS A 141 -1.89 8.86 26.68
C HIS A 141 -2.15 8.11 25.36
N ALA A 142 -1.36 8.39 24.31
CA ALA A 142 -1.40 7.68 23.03
C ALA A 142 -0.08 6.92 22.77
N PRO A 143 0.23 5.87 23.56
CA PRO A 143 1.55 5.21 23.53
C PRO A 143 1.93 4.62 22.17
N GLU A 144 0.95 4.11 21.41
CA GLU A 144 1.21 3.64 20.04
C GLU A 144 1.62 4.77 19.10
N ALA A 145 0.97 5.93 19.18
CA ALA A 145 1.31 7.09 18.38
C ALA A 145 2.69 7.64 18.77
N MET A 146 2.98 7.72 20.07
CA MET A 146 4.26 8.21 20.62
C MET A 146 5.46 7.34 20.19
N GLN A 147 5.27 6.04 19.98
CA GLN A 147 6.34 5.13 19.54
C GLN A 147 6.55 5.12 18.03
N THR A 148 5.65 5.74 17.27
CA THR A 148 5.73 5.77 15.81
C THR A 148 6.78 6.78 15.35
N SER A 149 7.68 6.39 14.44
CA SER A 149 8.76 7.27 13.97
C SER A 149 8.30 8.30 12.93
N GLY A 150 7.28 7.96 12.14
CA GLY A 150 6.79 8.77 11.04
C GLY A 150 5.51 8.22 10.44
N PHE A 151 4.97 8.91 9.44
CA PHE A 151 3.70 8.58 8.80
C PHE A 151 3.75 8.82 7.29
N LEU A 152 2.89 8.12 6.56
CA LEU A 152 2.73 8.29 5.11
C LEU A 152 2.02 9.63 4.84
N VAL A 153 2.62 10.47 4.01
CA VAL A 153 2.04 11.74 3.58
C VAL A 153 1.19 11.57 2.33
N GLU A 154 1.66 10.80 1.34
CA GLU A 154 0.92 10.47 0.12
C GLU A 154 1.62 9.36 -0.67
N MET A 155 0.84 8.76 -1.58
CA MET A 155 1.33 7.91 -2.65
C MET A 155 1.03 8.60 -3.98
N PHE A 156 2.00 8.69 -4.89
CA PHE A 156 1.76 9.32 -6.19
C PHE A 156 2.57 8.71 -7.32
N PRO A 157 2.01 8.66 -8.54
CA PRO A 157 2.74 8.21 -9.71
C PRO A 157 3.63 9.32 -10.30
N VAL A 158 4.83 8.96 -10.74
CA VAL A 158 5.68 9.83 -11.59
C VAL A 158 6.32 8.95 -12.66
N LYS A 159 5.99 9.21 -13.94
CA LYS A 159 6.34 8.33 -15.07
C LYS A 159 5.88 6.87 -14.79
N GLN A 160 6.78 5.90 -14.93
CA GLN A 160 6.53 4.49 -14.61
C GLN A 160 6.66 4.13 -13.12
N TYR A 161 6.94 5.11 -12.26
CA TYR A 161 7.23 4.87 -10.85
C TYR A 161 6.06 5.20 -9.94
N HIS A 162 6.01 4.47 -8.84
CA HIS A 162 5.22 4.76 -7.67
C HIS A 162 6.11 5.39 -6.60
N VAL A 163 5.67 6.48 -5.96
CA VAL A 163 6.44 7.15 -4.90
C VAL A 163 5.64 7.13 -3.60
N ASP A 164 6.24 6.57 -2.54
CA ASP A 164 5.72 6.67 -1.17
C ASP A 164 6.46 7.83 -0.48
N ALA A 165 5.75 8.88 -0.06
CA ALA A 165 6.34 9.96 0.73
C ALA A 165 6.06 9.75 2.22
N VAL A 166 7.11 9.65 3.04
CA VAL A 166 7.03 9.48 4.50
C VAL A 166 7.61 10.71 5.17
N GLU A 167 6.92 11.22 6.18
CA GLU A 167 7.42 12.26 7.09
C GLU A 167 7.78 11.63 8.43
N TYR A 168 8.93 12.00 9.00
CA TYR A 168 9.33 11.60 10.34
C TYR A 168 9.00 12.68 11.37
N PHE A 169 8.39 12.27 12.50
CA PHE A 169 8.07 13.20 13.59
C PHE A 169 9.33 13.81 14.22
N THR A 170 10.37 12.99 14.33
CA THR A 170 11.72 13.37 14.72
C THR A 170 12.67 12.87 13.65
N PRO A 171 13.62 13.68 13.16
CA PRO A 171 14.51 13.25 12.09
C PRO A 171 15.31 12.00 12.49
N VAL A 172 15.51 11.10 11.52
CA VAL A 172 16.09 9.78 11.78
C VAL A 172 17.49 9.62 11.19
N GLY A 173 18.28 8.76 11.83
CA GLY A 173 19.62 8.39 11.36
C GLY A 173 20.66 9.51 11.49
N ARG A 174 21.89 9.21 11.08
CA ARG A 174 23.04 10.13 11.20
C ARG A 174 22.94 11.39 10.33
N PHE A 175 22.08 11.35 9.31
CA PHE A 175 21.91 12.44 8.36
C PHE A 175 20.73 13.35 8.72
N HIS A 176 19.99 13.02 9.79
CA HIS A 176 18.78 13.72 10.20
C HIS A 176 17.76 13.78 9.04
N VAL A 177 17.26 12.61 8.63
CA VAL A 177 16.25 12.50 7.55
C VAL A 177 14.88 12.90 8.09
N TYR A 178 14.26 13.91 7.48
CA TYR A 178 12.94 14.42 7.84
C TYR A 178 11.84 13.86 6.94
N TYR A 179 12.13 13.72 5.64
CA TYR A 179 11.23 13.10 4.69
C TYR A 179 11.98 12.05 3.88
N ARG A 180 11.28 10.97 3.56
CA ARG A 180 11.79 9.90 2.70
C ARG A 180 10.80 9.61 1.58
N PHE A 181 11.30 9.58 0.36
CA PHE A 181 10.57 9.25 -0.85
C PHE A 181 11.07 7.91 -1.36
N VAL A 182 10.26 6.87 -1.20
CA VAL A 182 10.59 5.53 -1.68
C VAL A 182 10.06 5.38 -3.09
N ILE A 183 10.96 5.24 -4.06
CA ILE A 183 10.60 5.11 -5.48
C ILE A 183 10.57 3.63 -5.84
N ARG A 184 9.43 3.19 -6.34
CA ARG A 184 9.17 1.79 -6.72
C ARG A 184 8.83 1.69 -8.20
N ASN A 185 9.22 0.59 -8.80
CA ASN A 185 8.82 0.26 -10.17
C ASN A 185 7.41 -0.37 -10.21
N ALA A 186 6.95 -0.73 -11.41
CA ALA A 186 5.62 -1.32 -11.63
C ALA A 186 5.39 -2.64 -10.89
N GLU A 187 6.45 -3.39 -10.53
CA GLU A 187 6.34 -4.60 -9.72
C GLU A 187 6.33 -4.35 -8.20
N GLY A 188 6.35 -3.08 -7.76
CA GLY A 188 6.39 -2.69 -6.35
C GLY A 188 7.77 -2.79 -5.71
N ARG A 189 8.82 -3.14 -6.49
CA ARG A 189 10.20 -3.22 -5.99
C ARG A 189 10.75 -1.81 -5.81
N ARG A 190 11.37 -1.54 -4.65
CA ARG A 190 12.11 -0.29 -4.43
C ARG A 190 13.32 -0.26 -5.36
N VAL A 191 13.44 0.81 -6.14
CA VAL A 191 14.53 1.01 -7.11
C VAL A 191 15.39 2.22 -6.78
N TRP A 192 14.86 3.14 -5.98
CA TRP A 192 15.58 4.33 -5.52
C TRP A 192 14.96 4.87 -4.23
N GLN A 193 15.71 5.69 -3.53
CA GLN A 193 15.25 6.45 -2.37
C GLN A 193 15.75 7.88 -2.52
N ILE A 194 14.89 8.84 -2.21
CA ILE A 194 15.27 10.24 -2.11
C ILE A 194 14.91 10.73 -0.71
N ASP A 195 15.88 11.28 0.01
CA ASP A 195 15.72 11.78 1.37
C ASP A 195 15.85 13.31 1.40
N ALA A 196 15.00 13.95 2.20
CA ALA A 196 15.15 15.33 2.62
C ALA A 196 15.80 15.33 4.00
N GLU A 197 17.06 15.77 4.06
CA GLU A 197 17.90 15.58 5.22
C GLU A 197 18.70 16.84 5.57
N SER A 198 19.28 16.86 6.78
CA SER A 198 20.06 17.98 7.29
C SER A 198 21.20 17.47 8.16
N ASN A 199 22.27 16.96 7.54
CA ASN A 199 23.36 16.36 8.28
C ASN A 199 24.26 17.40 8.99
N ASP A 200 24.93 16.97 10.06
CA ASP A 200 25.72 17.87 10.91
C ASP A 200 27.03 18.34 10.27
N PHE A 201 27.55 17.61 9.28
CA PHE A 201 28.76 18.01 8.57
C PHE A 201 28.49 19.24 7.69
N ASP A 202 27.45 19.18 6.85
CA ASP A 202 27.07 20.29 5.98
C ASP A 202 26.52 21.46 6.78
N GLN A 203 25.78 21.19 7.86
CA GLN A 203 25.32 22.23 8.78
C GLN A 203 26.48 23.04 9.35
N LYS A 204 27.59 22.41 9.72
CA LYS A 204 28.76 23.11 10.29
C LYS A 204 29.38 24.07 9.27
N SER A 205 29.55 23.62 8.03
CA SER A 205 30.09 24.45 6.95
C SER A 205 29.15 25.62 6.64
N TRP A 206 27.85 25.33 6.47
CA TRP A 206 26.83 26.33 6.16
C TRP A 206 26.68 27.37 7.27
N ALA A 207 26.64 26.97 8.54
CA ALA A 207 26.51 27.91 9.66
C ALA A 207 27.67 28.92 9.75
N GLY A 208 28.87 28.51 9.31
CA GLY A 208 30.02 29.43 9.20
C GLY A 208 29.82 30.50 8.11
N ALA A 209 29.15 30.14 7.02
CA ALA A 209 28.83 31.06 5.92
C ALA A 209 27.54 31.87 6.16
N HIS A 210 26.63 31.37 6.99
CA HIS A 210 25.30 31.95 7.27
C HIS A 210 25.06 32.15 8.78
N PRO A 211 25.92 32.91 9.50
CA PRO A 211 25.88 32.96 10.96
C PRO A 211 24.60 33.56 11.54
N GLU A 212 24.00 34.56 10.87
CA GLU A 212 22.73 35.17 11.32
C GLU A 212 21.55 34.20 11.24
N GLU A 213 21.47 33.43 10.15
CA GLU A 213 20.42 32.45 9.95
C GLU A 213 20.60 31.23 10.87
N ALA A 214 21.84 30.79 11.05
CA ALA A 214 22.17 29.74 12.02
C ALA A 214 21.84 30.17 13.46
N ALA A 215 22.06 31.43 13.82
CA ALA A 215 21.67 31.98 15.12
C ALA A 215 20.14 31.99 15.32
N GLN A 216 19.36 31.99 14.25
CA GLN A 216 17.89 31.84 14.27
C GLN A 216 17.46 30.35 14.31
N GLY A 217 18.40 29.41 14.38
CA GLY A 217 18.14 27.97 14.41
C GLY A 217 17.88 27.35 13.03
N LYS A 218 18.06 28.09 11.93
CA LYS A 218 17.97 27.51 10.60
C LYS A 218 19.12 26.53 10.37
N ARG A 219 18.85 25.54 9.53
CA ARG A 219 19.82 24.54 9.10
C ARG A 219 19.93 24.45 7.59
N GLN A 220 21.04 23.92 7.09
CA GLN A 220 21.19 23.47 5.71
C GLN A 220 20.40 22.19 5.51
N PHE A 221 19.55 22.18 4.51
CA PHE A 221 18.79 21.01 4.06
C PHE A 221 19.23 20.61 2.67
N GLN A 222 19.09 19.32 2.37
CA GLN A 222 19.40 18.78 1.06
C GLN A 222 18.40 17.71 0.64
N ILE A 223 18.17 17.62 -0.68
CA ILE A 223 17.50 16.49 -1.31
C ILE A 223 18.58 15.59 -1.90
N VAL A 224 18.65 14.38 -1.41
CA VAL A 224 19.70 13.41 -1.71
C VAL A 224 19.06 12.13 -2.20
N GLY A 225 19.52 11.61 -3.35
CA GLY A 225 19.21 10.27 -3.80
C GLY A 225 20.24 9.26 -3.32
N GLU A 226 19.79 8.15 -2.77
CA GLU A 226 20.71 7.11 -2.30
C GLU A 226 20.24 5.67 -2.55
N ASP A 227 21.23 4.78 -2.69
CA ASP A 227 21.12 3.34 -2.44
C ASP A 227 22.32 2.86 -1.59
N THR A 228 22.65 1.57 -1.60
CA THR A 228 23.79 1.02 -0.84
C THR A 228 25.16 1.52 -1.32
N ASP A 229 25.27 1.93 -2.58
CA ASP A 229 26.54 2.15 -3.28
C ASP A 229 26.66 3.54 -3.90
N VAL A 230 25.54 4.25 -4.08
CA VAL A 230 25.44 5.53 -4.79
C VAL A 230 24.77 6.56 -3.89
N HIS A 231 25.35 7.77 -3.89
CA HIS A 231 24.82 8.96 -3.23
C HIS A 231 24.84 10.11 -4.24
N THR A 232 23.73 10.84 -4.40
CA THR A 232 23.57 11.90 -5.41
C THR A 232 22.86 13.10 -4.80
N ASP A 233 23.53 14.25 -4.77
CA ASP A 233 22.94 15.50 -4.33
C ASP A 233 22.11 16.12 -5.45
N TYR A 234 20.83 16.37 -5.19
CA TYR A 234 19.92 16.99 -6.16
C TYR A 234 19.68 18.47 -5.91
N HIS A 235 19.52 18.86 -4.65
CA HIS A 235 19.22 20.25 -4.30
C HIS A 235 19.60 20.59 -2.86
N MET A 236 19.85 21.87 -2.60
CA MET A 236 20.20 22.40 -1.29
C MET A 236 19.31 23.61 -0.93
N PHE A 237 18.90 23.72 0.33
CA PHE A 237 18.01 24.78 0.83
C PHE A 237 18.51 25.30 2.19
N SER A 238 18.25 26.57 2.45
CA SER A 238 18.46 27.16 3.78
C SER A 238 17.14 27.18 4.56
N GLY A 239 17.14 26.56 5.75
CA GLY A 239 15.94 26.31 6.55
C GLY A 239 15.18 25.05 6.10
N LEU A 240 14.27 24.55 6.95
CA LEU A 240 13.42 23.41 6.63
C LEU A 240 12.45 23.82 5.50
N PRO A 241 12.55 23.25 4.29
CA PRO A 241 11.63 23.57 3.21
C PRO A 241 10.21 23.06 3.50
N ASP A 242 9.22 23.74 2.93
CA ASP A 242 7.84 23.28 2.93
C ASP A 242 7.72 21.91 2.23
N TYR A 243 6.82 21.05 2.71
CA TYR A 243 6.64 19.72 2.14
C TYR A 243 6.30 19.76 0.64
N ASP A 244 5.45 20.68 0.20
CA ASP A 244 5.04 20.77 -1.21
C ASP A 244 6.20 21.24 -2.09
N LEU A 245 7.13 22.04 -1.54
CA LEU A 245 8.37 22.39 -2.23
C LEU A 245 9.29 21.17 -2.36
N ILE A 246 9.49 20.39 -1.30
CA ILE A 246 10.27 19.14 -1.33
C ILE A 246 9.70 18.20 -2.38
N ARG A 247 8.38 17.96 -2.31
CA ARG A 247 7.65 17.09 -3.24
C ARG A 247 7.86 17.52 -4.70
N ALA A 248 7.75 18.82 -4.99
CA ALA A 248 7.97 19.35 -6.34
C ALA A 248 9.39 19.07 -6.86
N GLN A 249 10.40 19.18 -5.99
CA GLN A 249 11.79 18.87 -6.35
C GLN A 249 11.99 17.38 -6.61
N VAL A 250 11.41 16.51 -5.77
CA VAL A 250 11.43 15.05 -5.99
C VAL A 250 10.79 14.67 -7.32
N VAL A 251 9.61 15.23 -7.63
CA VAL A 251 8.94 15.03 -8.92
C VAL A 251 9.82 15.51 -10.07
N SER A 252 10.49 16.65 -9.92
CA SER A 252 11.42 17.18 -10.93
C SER A 252 12.59 16.24 -11.17
N VAL A 253 13.22 15.71 -10.12
CA VAL A 253 14.31 14.71 -10.22
C VAL A 253 13.86 13.49 -11.02
N ILE A 254 12.74 12.87 -10.64
CA ILE A 254 12.23 11.67 -11.33
C ILE A 254 11.83 11.99 -12.78
N THR A 255 11.27 13.17 -13.01
CA THR A 255 10.85 13.62 -14.35
C THR A 255 12.04 13.88 -15.28
N GLN A 256 13.14 14.42 -14.76
CA GLN A 256 14.36 14.68 -15.54
C GLN A 256 15.25 13.46 -15.70
N GLN A 257 15.01 12.39 -14.93
CA GLN A 257 15.78 11.15 -15.03
C GLN A 257 15.68 10.51 -16.42
N THR A 258 16.82 10.37 -17.11
CA THR A 258 16.91 9.85 -18.50
C THR A 258 17.42 8.41 -18.59
N THR A 259 18.00 7.88 -17.52
CA THR A 259 18.44 6.48 -17.39
C THR A 259 17.68 5.79 -16.27
N PRO A 260 17.50 4.46 -16.28
CA PRO A 260 16.92 3.73 -15.15
C PRO A 260 17.62 4.08 -13.83
N PHE A 261 16.90 4.06 -12.72
CA PHE A 261 17.56 4.23 -11.41
C PHE A 261 18.56 3.09 -11.17
N PRO A 262 19.62 3.30 -10.38
CA PRO A 262 20.59 2.25 -10.09
C PRO A 262 19.99 0.91 -9.64
N GLY A 263 18.92 0.93 -8.83
CA GLY A 263 18.21 -0.28 -8.39
C GLY A 263 17.33 -0.97 -9.45
N GLU A 264 17.25 -0.44 -10.68
CA GLU A 264 16.65 -1.11 -11.84
C GLU A 264 17.65 -1.89 -12.67
N LYS A 265 18.94 -1.85 -12.34
CA LYS A 265 19.94 -2.64 -13.06
C LYS A 265 19.60 -4.15 -12.92
N PRO A 266 19.69 -4.93 -14.03
CA PRO A 266 19.40 -6.36 -14.02
C PRO A 266 20.25 -7.17 -13.04
#